data_AF-A0A7Z8PD40-F1
#
_entry.id   AF-A0A7Z8PD40-F1
#
_cell.length_a   1.000
_cell.length_b   1.000
_cell.length_c   1.000
_cell.angle_alpha   90.00
_cell.angle_beta   90.00
_cell.angle_gamma   90.00
#
_symmetry.space_group_name_H-M   'P 1'
#
loop_
_entity.id
_entity.type
_entity.pdbx_description
1 polymer ?
#
loop_
_entity_poly.entity_id
_entity_poly.type
_entity_poly.pdbx_seq_one_letter_code
_entity_poly.pdbx_strand_id
1 'polypeptide(L)'
;MQFQTLLDGLRIDATRVALCLHKPGNARDRLTLMNLAAAQAPEFETYQSTHSRQAEATLKARDIMASFITRGDGSLGFVGLYRQAGWQERSAAEFDADPDMQAMFAYFADPSGFVPRGIGTRAQFTLAPMTELADLRGRLIVSDPGARAYMRLAERTPLDVVAITALPDLAPQMPDWRALVVDAETLRALPRTWADTLRHWRGIYLITDSLDGARYVGAAYGAENLLGRWRAHVAGDLGVTRELSRRDPRGFSFSILELLSPVAEIAEVTQLEQTWMDRLHTRRYGLNA
;
A
#
# COMPACT_ATOMS: atom_id res chain seq x y z
N MET A 1 6.38 -25.98 -10.73
CA MET A 1 5.29 -25.76 -11.71
C MET A 1 5.33 -24.30 -12.11
N GLN A 2 5.03 -23.96 -13.37
CA GLN A 2 5.00 -22.58 -13.84
C GLN A 2 3.56 -22.10 -14.02
N PHE A 3 3.33 -20.78 -13.94
CA PHE A 3 2.01 -20.18 -14.20
C PHE A 3 1.47 -20.58 -15.57
N GLN A 4 2.34 -20.71 -16.57
CA GLN A 4 2.01 -21.17 -17.91
C GLN A 4 1.33 -22.54 -17.91
N THR A 5 1.71 -23.45 -17.01
CA THR A 5 1.04 -24.75 -16.86
C THR A 5 -0.43 -24.61 -16.44
N LEU A 6 -0.78 -23.57 -15.67
CA LEU A 6 -2.17 -23.27 -15.32
C LEU A 6 -2.95 -22.74 -16.54
N LEU A 7 -2.30 -21.91 -17.36
CA LEU A 7 -2.89 -21.43 -18.62
C LEU A 7 -3.15 -22.58 -19.60
N ASP A 8 -2.18 -23.49 -19.75
CA ASP A 8 -2.31 -24.68 -20.60
C ASP A 8 -3.48 -25.57 -20.17
N GLY A 9 -3.65 -25.78 -18.86
CA GLY A 9 -4.77 -26.52 -18.29
C GLY A 9 -6.14 -25.90 -18.60
N LEU A 10 -6.18 -24.58 -18.77
CA LEU A 10 -7.37 -23.82 -19.19
C LEU A 10 -7.48 -23.65 -20.71
N ARG A 11 -6.52 -24.17 -21.49
CA ARG A 11 -6.41 -23.96 -22.94
C ARG A 11 -6.30 -22.49 -23.33
N ILE A 12 -5.66 -21.69 -22.47
CA ILE A 12 -5.32 -20.29 -22.75
C ILE A 12 -3.89 -20.27 -23.31
N ASP A 13 -3.75 -19.89 -24.58
CA ASP A 13 -2.45 -19.72 -25.21
C ASP A 13 -1.68 -18.55 -24.57
N ALA A 14 -0.48 -18.81 -24.05
CA ALA A 14 0.38 -17.81 -23.42
C ALA A 14 0.71 -16.62 -24.34
N THR A 15 0.73 -16.80 -25.66
CA THR A 15 0.93 -15.72 -26.64
C THR A 15 -0.21 -14.69 -26.65
N ARG A 16 -1.35 -15.00 -26.02
CA ARG A 16 -2.47 -14.06 -25.84
C ARG A 16 -2.42 -13.31 -24.52
N VAL A 17 -1.48 -13.66 -23.62
CA VAL A 17 -1.43 -13.17 -22.25
C VAL A 17 -0.27 -12.18 -22.07
N ALA A 18 -0.59 -10.97 -21.61
CA ALA A 18 0.35 -10.05 -20.98
C ALA A 18 0.40 -10.32 -19.47
N LEU A 19 1.60 -10.47 -18.91
CA LEU A 19 1.81 -10.51 -17.47
C LEU A 19 2.00 -9.08 -16.96
N CYS A 20 1.14 -8.64 -16.05
CA CYS A 20 1.28 -7.36 -15.37
C CYS A 20 1.74 -7.60 -13.93
N LEU A 21 3.01 -7.31 -13.65
CA LEU A 21 3.70 -7.59 -12.38
C LEU A 21 3.85 -6.29 -11.58
N HIS A 22 2.78 -5.78 -10.98
CA HIS A 22 2.76 -4.48 -10.32
C HIS A 22 3.75 -4.40 -9.15
N LYS A 23 4.76 -3.53 -9.31
CA LYS A 23 5.83 -3.29 -8.34
C LYS A 23 6.14 -1.80 -8.21
N PRO A 24 5.29 -1.03 -7.50
CA PRO A 24 5.61 0.36 -7.22
C PRO A 24 6.98 0.54 -6.57
N GLY A 25 7.70 1.60 -6.94
CA GLY A 25 9.10 1.80 -6.57
C GLY A 25 9.31 2.16 -5.09
N ASN A 26 8.38 2.91 -4.50
CA ASN A 26 8.44 3.29 -3.08
C ASN A 26 7.56 2.37 -2.21
N ALA A 27 7.88 2.28 -0.92
CA ALA A 27 7.21 1.37 0.01
C ALA A 27 5.74 1.71 0.26
N ARG A 28 5.39 3.00 0.24
CA ARG A 28 4.02 3.46 0.47
C ARG A 28 3.09 3.06 -0.65
N ASP A 29 3.46 3.31 -1.90
CA ASP A 29 2.63 2.93 -3.05
C ASP A 29 2.47 1.42 -3.15
N ARG A 30 3.49 0.64 -2.73
CA ARG A 30 3.36 -0.82 -2.60
C ARG A 30 2.29 -1.17 -1.56
N LEU A 31 2.32 -0.55 -0.39
CA LEU A 31 1.35 -0.76 0.67
C LEU A 31 -0.07 -0.39 0.22
N THR A 32 -0.23 0.79 -0.38
CA THR A 32 -1.48 1.27 -0.96
C THR A 32 -2.03 0.26 -1.96
N LEU A 33 -1.20 -0.19 -2.90
CA LEU A 33 -1.64 -1.11 -3.94
C LEU A 33 -2.05 -2.48 -3.39
N MET A 34 -1.29 -3.02 -2.44
CA MET A 34 -1.65 -4.26 -1.73
C MET A 34 -3.01 -4.11 -1.04
N ASN A 35 -3.25 -2.99 -0.38
CA ASN A 35 -4.51 -2.72 0.32
C ASN A 35 -5.70 -2.63 -0.65
N LEU A 36 -5.57 -1.85 -1.73
CA LEU A 36 -6.62 -1.71 -2.76
C LEU A 36 -6.94 -3.06 -3.42
N ALA A 37 -5.91 -3.84 -3.79
CA ALA A 37 -6.09 -5.15 -4.40
C ALA A 37 -6.74 -6.16 -3.45
N ALA A 38 -6.31 -6.20 -2.18
CA ALA A 38 -6.86 -7.11 -1.18
C ALA A 38 -8.33 -6.80 -0.87
N ALA A 39 -8.70 -5.52 -0.81
CA ALA A 39 -10.07 -5.06 -0.60
C ALA A 39 -10.97 -5.15 -1.85
N GLN A 40 -10.40 -5.49 -3.02
CA GLN A 40 -11.09 -5.43 -4.32
C GLN A 40 -11.71 -4.05 -4.58
N ALA A 41 -10.98 -3.00 -4.22
CA ALA A 41 -11.44 -1.62 -4.38
C ALA A 41 -11.53 -1.26 -5.87
N PRO A 42 -12.59 -0.56 -6.34
CA PRO A 42 -12.68 -0.07 -7.71
C PRO A 42 -11.46 0.73 -8.17
N GLU A 43 -10.81 1.44 -7.25
CA GLU A 43 -9.62 2.24 -7.50
C GLU A 43 -8.40 1.38 -7.88
N PHE A 44 -8.36 0.10 -7.47
CA PHE A 44 -7.36 -0.85 -7.98
C PHE A 44 -7.57 -1.11 -9.49
N GLU A 45 -8.82 -1.29 -9.91
CA GLU A 45 -9.16 -1.53 -11.31
C GLU A 45 -8.85 -0.29 -12.16
N THR A 46 -9.17 0.90 -11.66
CA THR A 46 -8.76 2.17 -12.28
C THR A 46 -7.23 2.28 -12.39
N TYR A 47 -6.50 1.94 -11.33
CA TYR A 47 -5.03 1.95 -11.33
C TYR A 47 -4.44 1.04 -12.42
N GLN A 48 -4.93 -0.20 -12.54
CA GLN A 48 -4.41 -1.14 -13.55
C GLN A 48 -4.97 -0.90 -14.96
N SER A 49 -5.95 -0.02 -15.14
CA SER A 49 -6.49 0.35 -16.45
C SER A 49 -5.54 1.22 -17.28
N THR A 50 -4.44 1.72 -16.71
CA THR A 50 -3.50 2.59 -17.42
C THR A 50 -2.04 2.26 -17.11
N HIS A 51 -1.17 2.47 -18.10
CA HIS A 51 0.22 2.04 -18.02
C HIS A 51 1.18 3.01 -18.72
N SER A 52 2.48 2.88 -18.42
CA SER A 52 3.53 3.58 -19.17
C SER A 52 3.53 3.18 -20.66
N ARG A 53 4.08 4.04 -21.53
CA ARG A 53 4.09 3.85 -22.99
C ARG A 53 4.63 2.49 -23.45
N GLN A 54 5.69 2.00 -22.79
CA GLN A 54 6.27 0.69 -23.11
C GLN A 54 5.35 -0.46 -22.70
N ALA A 55 4.68 -0.34 -21.55
CA ALA A 55 3.77 -1.35 -21.03
C ALA A 55 2.45 -1.40 -21.83
N GLU A 56 1.88 -0.27 -22.22
CA GLU A 56 0.67 -0.26 -23.05
C GLU A 56 0.90 -0.91 -24.42
N ALA A 57 2.09 -0.75 -25.04
CA ALA A 57 2.38 -1.38 -26.33
C ALA A 57 2.32 -2.92 -26.23
N THR A 58 2.76 -3.48 -25.10
CA THR A 58 2.65 -4.91 -24.83
C THR A 58 1.19 -5.34 -24.64
N LEU A 59 0.43 -4.62 -23.81
CA LEU A 59 -0.97 -4.97 -23.53
C LEU A 59 -1.89 -4.74 -24.75
N LYS A 60 -1.61 -3.74 -25.59
CA LYS A 60 -2.32 -3.50 -26.87
C LYS A 60 -2.22 -4.69 -27.83
N ALA A 61 -1.17 -5.48 -27.72
CA ALA A 61 -0.93 -6.66 -28.58
C ALA A 61 -1.45 -7.97 -27.98
N ARG A 62 -2.23 -7.92 -26.88
CA ARG A 62 -2.68 -9.08 -26.12
C ARG A 62 -4.15 -8.98 -25.76
N ASP A 63 -4.82 -10.13 -25.75
CA ASP A 63 -6.26 -10.22 -25.46
C ASP A 63 -6.54 -10.38 -23.96
N ILE A 64 -5.54 -10.82 -23.20
CA ILE A 64 -5.67 -11.17 -21.79
C ILE A 64 -4.52 -10.53 -21.02
N MET A 65 -4.83 -9.97 -19.85
CA MET A 65 -3.87 -9.55 -18.85
C MET A 65 -3.97 -10.47 -17.63
N ALA A 66 -2.85 -11.06 -17.21
CA ALA A 66 -2.72 -11.71 -15.91
C ALA A 66 -2.09 -10.70 -14.94
N SER A 67 -2.88 -10.26 -13.95
CA SER A 67 -2.48 -9.24 -12.98
C SER A 67 -1.87 -9.89 -11.74
N PHE A 68 -0.74 -9.34 -11.29
CA PHE A 68 -0.03 -9.75 -10.09
C PHE A 68 0.44 -8.50 -9.33
N ILE A 69 0.47 -8.56 -8.00
CA ILE A 69 1.00 -7.49 -7.16
C ILE A 69 2.12 -7.99 -6.26
N THR A 70 3.09 -7.13 -5.97
CA THR A 70 4.15 -7.42 -5.01
C THR A 70 3.60 -7.66 -3.61
N ARG A 71 4.16 -8.68 -2.94
CA ARG A 71 3.94 -8.98 -1.52
C ARG A 71 5.12 -8.48 -0.68
N GLY A 72 4.96 -8.46 0.64
CA GLY A 72 5.98 -7.97 1.58
C GLY A 72 7.28 -8.80 1.60
N ASP A 73 7.21 -10.07 1.21
CA ASP A 73 8.35 -11.00 1.08
C ASP A 73 9.08 -10.90 -0.27
N GLY A 74 8.65 -9.99 -1.16
CA GLY A 74 9.18 -9.83 -2.51
C GLY A 74 8.63 -10.80 -3.55
N SER A 75 7.77 -11.75 -3.15
CA SER A 75 7.01 -12.58 -4.09
C SER A 75 5.87 -11.79 -4.73
N LEU A 76 5.20 -12.39 -5.71
CA LEU A 76 4.06 -11.79 -6.39
C LEU A 76 2.78 -12.60 -6.11
N GLY A 77 1.73 -11.93 -5.65
CA GLY A 77 0.40 -12.52 -5.47
C GLY A 77 -0.44 -12.33 -6.72
N PHE A 78 -1.10 -13.40 -7.17
CA PHE A 78 -2.03 -13.36 -8.30
C PHE A 78 -3.31 -12.60 -7.93
N VAL A 79 -3.70 -11.67 -8.79
CA VAL A 79 -4.90 -10.84 -8.62
C VAL A 79 -6.04 -11.40 -9.47
N GLY A 80 -5.77 -11.71 -10.74
CA GLY A 80 -6.80 -12.23 -11.64
C GLY A 80 -6.37 -12.26 -13.10
N LEU A 81 -7.16 -12.96 -13.91
CA LEU A 81 -7.16 -12.81 -15.35
C LEU A 81 -8.17 -11.75 -15.76
N TYR A 82 -7.82 -10.93 -16.74
CA TYR A 82 -8.66 -9.86 -17.26
C TYR A 82 -8.66 -9.95 -18.78
N ARG A 83 -9.85 -9.94 -19.39
CA ARG A 83 -10.00 -9.77 -20.82
C ARG A 83 -9.78 -8.30 -21.17
N GLN A 84 -8.84 -8.04 -22.07
CA GLN A 84 -8.65 -6.75 -22.69
C GLN A 84 -9.76 -6.56 -23.73
N ALA A 85 -10.69 -5.64 -23.47
CA ALA A 85 -11.89 -5.42 -24.27
C ALA A 85 -11.79 -4.14 -25.13
N GLY A 86 -10.57 -3.70 -25.42
CA GLY A 86 -10.27 -2.44 -26.11
C GLY A 86 -9.59 -1.41 -25.20
N TRP A 87 -9.25 -0.27 -25.81
CA TRP A 87 -8.58 0.86 -25.16
C TRP A 87 -8.87 2.16 -25.91
N GLN A 88 -8.72 3.28 -25.22
CA GLN A 88 -8.85 4.63 -25.76
C GLN A 88 -7.64 5.46 -25.39
N GLU A 89 -7.10 6.23 -26.35
CA GLU A 89 -6.13 7.28 -26.06
C GLU A 89 -6.81 8.43 -25.34
N ARG A 90 -6.29 8.82 -24.18
CA ARG A 90 -6.79 9.96 -23.40
C ARG A 90 -5.67 10.94 -23.10
N SER A 91 -5.99 12.22 -23.22
CA SER A 91 -5.13 13.35 -22.89
C SER A 91 -5.05 13.58 -21.38
N ALA A 92 -4.06 14.37 -20.95
CA ALA A 92 -3.92 14.74 -19.54
C ALA A 92 -5.19 15.41 -18.97
N ALA A 93 -5.83 16.28 -19.75
CA ALA A 93 -7.06 16.96 -19.33
C ALA A 93 -8.23 16.00 -19.12
N GLU A 94 -8.34 14.95 -19.95
CA GLU A 94 -9.37 13.93 -19.79
C GLU A 94 -9.12 13.05 -18.55
N PHE A 95 -7.87 12.72 -18.23
CA PHE A 95 -7.53 12.04 -16.97
C PHE A 95 -7.81 12.93 -15.75
N ASP A 96 -7.46 14.21 -15.81
CA ASP A 96 -7.69 15.17 -14.73
C ASP A 96 -9.20 15.39 -14.46
N ALA A 97 -10.04 15.29 -15.50
CA ALA A 97 -11.49 15.45 -15.38
C ALA A 97 -12.25 14.18 -14.97
N ASP A 98 -11.58 13.02 -14.92
CA ASP A 98 -12.22 11.72 -14.66
C ASP A 98 -12.40 11.45 -13.15
N PRO A 99 -13.65 11.31 -12.65
CA PRO A 99 -13.90 11.10 -11.22
C PRO A 99 -13.25 9.83 -10.66
N ASP A 100 -13.20 8.74 -11.43
CA ASP A 100 -12.63 7.47 -10.99
C ASP A 100 -11.10 7.58 -10.91
N MET A 101 -10.49 8.32 -11.84
CA MET A 101 -9.05 8.63 -11.77
C MET A 101 -8.74 9.53 -10.57
N GLN A 102 -9.56 10.56 -10.31
CA GLN A 102 -9.37 11.42 -9.13
C GLN A 102 -9.51 10.65 -7.82
N ALA A 103 -10.50 9.75 -7.74
CA ALA A 103 -10.67 8.86 -6.58
C ALA A 103 -9.44 7.96 -6.39
N MET A 104 -8.91 7.38 -7.47
CA MET A 104 -7.69 6.58 -7.42
C MET A 104 -6.45 7.40 -7.01
N PHE A 105 -6.29 8.61 -7.57
CA PHE A 105 -5.16 9.50 -7.26
C PHE A 105 -5.11 9.91 -5.79
N ALA A 106 -6.26 10.02 -5.12
CA ALA A 106 -6.33 10.37 -3.70
C ALA A 106 -5.60 9.38 -2.77
N TYR A 107 -5.34 8.15 -3.24
CA TYR A 107 -4.58 7.14 -2.47
C TYR A 107 -3.06 7.24 -2.63
N PHE A 108 -2.57 8.00 -3.62
CA PHE A 108 -1.15 8.09 -3.95
C PHE A 108 -0.60 9.48 -3.61
N ALA A 109 0.62 9.51 -3.07
CA ALA A 109 1.26 10.76 -2.63
C ALA A 109 1.55 11.70 -3.81
N ASP A 110 2.02 11.12 -4.90
CA ASP A 110 2.35 11.81 -6.14
C ASP A 110 1.63 11.13 -7.31
N PRO A 111 0.44 11.64 -7.70
CA PRO A 111 -0.30 11.07 -8.81
C PRO A 111 0.25 11.51 -10.18
N SER A 112 1.27 12.37 -10.25
CA SER A 112 1.75 12.95 -11.51
C SER A 112 2.21 11.89 -12.51
N GLY A 113 2.74 10.76 -12.02
CA GLY A 113 3.17 9.63 -12.86
C GLY A 113 2.03 8.92 -13.60
N PHE A 114 0.79 9.04 -13.15
CA PHE A 114 -0.38 8.42 -13.77
C PHE A 114 -0.93 9.23 -14.95
N VAL A 115 -0.71 10.55 -14.95
CA VAL A 115 -1.24 11.46 -15.97
C VAL A 115 -0.19 11.67 -17.08
N PRO A 116 -0.56 11.63 -18.38
CA PRO A 116 0.38 11.77 -19.49
C PRO A 116 0.85 13.21 -19.75
N ARG A 117 1.32 13.92 -18.71
CA ARG A 117 1.82 15.29 -18.86
C ARG A 117 3.07 15.32 -19.74
N GLY A 118 3.06 16.14 -20.80
CA GLY A 118 4.19 16.34 -21.71
C GLY A 118 4.47 15.21 -22.71
N ILE A 119 3.66 14.14 -22.73
CA ILE A 119 3.81 12.99 -23.64
C ILE A 119 2.61 12.78 -24.57
N GLY A 120 1.64 13.70 -24.55
CA GLY A 120 0.45 13.68 -25.40
C GLY A 120 -0.68 12.91 -24.73
N THR A 121 -0.91 11.68 -25.20
CA THR A 121 -1.97 10.80 -24.70
C THR A 121 -1.39 9.56 -24.03
N ARG A 122 -2.24 8.85 -23.29
CA ARG A 122 -1.98 7.52 -22.74
C ARG A 122 -3.21 6.66 -22.92
N ALA A 123 -2.99 5.37 -23.19
CA ALA A 123 -4.09 4.42 -23.27
C ALA A 123 -4.72 4.20 -21.89
N GLN A 124 -6.05 4.27 -21.86
CA GLN A 124 -6.86 3.64 -20.83
C GLN A 124 -7.51 2.39 -21.43
N PHE A 125 -7.31 1.26 -20.77
CA PHE A 125 -7.80 -0.05 -21.19
C PHE A 125 -9.12 -0.38 -20.50
N THR A 126 -10.03 -0.99 -21.26
CA THR A 126 -11.20 -1.65 -20.69
C THR A 126 -10.82 -3.08 -20.32
N LEU A 127 -10.71 -3.35 -19.02
CA LEU A 127 -10.31 -4.65 -18.48
C LEU A 127 -11.51 -5.33 -17.81
N ALA A 128 -12.00 -6.41 -18.40
CA ALA A 128 -13.12 -7.18 -17.84
C ALA A 128 -12.58 -8.38 -17.05
N PRO A 129 -12.85 -8.51 -15.74
CA PRO A 129 -12.39 -9.66 -14.96
C PRO A 129 -12.95 -10.97 -15.52
N MET A 130 -12.10 -11.98 -15.58
CA MET A 130 -12.42 -13.34 -16.01
C MET A 130 -12.72 -14.23 -14.80
N THR A 131 -13.54 -15.28 -15.00
CA THR A 131 -13.88 -16.22 -13.93
C THR A 131 -12.83 -17.33 -13.78
N GLU A 132 -12.05 -17.56 -14.83
CA GLU A 132 -10.92 -18.49 -14.82
C GLU A 132 -9.86 -18.08 -13.80
N LEU A 133 -9.46 -19.02 -12.95
CA LEU A 133 -8.54 -18.82 -11.82
C LEU A 133 -9.02 -17.81 -10.76
N ALA A 134 -10.29 -17.39 -10.78
CA ALA A 134 -10.80 -16.44 -9.79
C ALA A 134 -10.67 -16.97 -8.34
N ASP A 135 -10.76 -18.29 -8.16
CA ASP A 135 -10.55 -18.98 -6.87
C ASP A 135 -9.10 -18.93 -6.38
N LEU A 136 -8.15 -18.61 -7.27
CA LEU A 136 -6.73 -18.46 -6.95
C LEU A 136 -6.33 -17.02 -6.61
N ARG A 137 -7.25 -16.05 -6.68
CA ARG A 137 -6.98 -14.66 -6.27
C ARG A 137 -6.42 -14.62 -4.86
N GLY A 138 -5.22 -14.06 -4.73
CA GLY A 138 -4.48 -13.98 -3.49
C GLY A 138 -3.95 -15.28 -2.94
N ARG A 139 -4.29 -16.43 -3.54
CA ARG A 139 -3.83 -17.75 -3.10
C ARG A 139 -2.65 -18.23 -3.91
N LEU A 140 -2.66 -17.95 -5.22
CA LEU A 140 -1.55 -18.27 -6.10
C LEU A 140 -0.42 -17.26 -5.92
N ILE A 141 0.72 -17.76 -5.47
CA ILE A 141 1.94 -16.99 -5.25
C ILE A 141 3.00 -17.47 -6.24
N VAL A 142 3.65 -16.51 -6.89
CA VAL A 142 4.74 -16.76 -7.84
C VAL A 142 6.00 -16.02 -7.42
N SER A 143 7.16 -16.52 -7.84
CA SER A 143 8.43 -15.83 -7.63
C SER A 143 8.50 -14.59 -8.51
N ASP A 144 9.14 -13.53 -8.03
CA ASP A 144 9.49 -12.41 -8.89
C ASP A 144 10.56 -12.87 -9.91
N PRO A 145 10.31 -12.80 -11.24
CA PRO A 145 11.31 -13.10 -12.27
C PRO A 145 12.42 -12.03 -12.40
N GLY A 146 12.55 -11.10 -11.45
CA GLY A 146 13.53 -10.00 -11.42
C GLY A 146 13.25 -8.94 -12.49
N ALA A 147 14.19 -8.00 -12.68
CA ALA A 147 14.19 -6.93 -13.69
C ALA A 147 13.09 -5.85 -13.61
N ARG A 148 13.40 -4.69 -14.22
CA ARG A 148 12.62 -3.44 -14.08
C ARG A 148 11.28 -3.43 -14.84
N ALA A 149 11.17 -4.17 -15.94
CA ALA A 149 9.93 -4.20 -16.74
C ALA A 149 8.84 -4.99 -16.01
N TYR A 150 7.72 -4.32 -15.70
CA TYR A 150 6.59 -4.91 -14.99
C TYR A 150 5.54 -5.53 -15.93
N MET A 151 5.43 -5.06 -17.18
CA MET A 151 4.58 -5.67 -18.21
C MET A 151 5.43 -6.61 -19.09
N ARG A 152 5.01 -7.87 -19.24
CA ARG A 152 5.79 -8.90 -19.95
C ARG A 152 4.93 -9.82 -20.79
N LEU A 153 5.59 -10.56 -21.69
CA LEU A 153 4.96 -11.60 -22.50
C LEU A 153 4.97 -12.93 -21.74
N ALA A 154 3.82 -13.59 -21.60
CA ALA A 154 3.73 -14.81 -20.82
C ALA A 154 4.53 -15.97 -21.43
N GLU A 155 4.60 -16.07 -22.76
CA GLU A 155 5.36 -17.10 -23.47
C GLU A 155 6.89 -16.93 -23.38
N ARG A 156 7.38 -15.76 -22.95
CA ARG A 156 8.83 -15.49 -22.79
C ARG A 156 9.27 -15.32 -21.34
N THR A 157 8.33 -15.39 -20.40
CA THR A 157 8.60 -15.10 -18.99
C THR A 157 8.15 -16.28 -18.14
N PRO A 158 9.02 -17.29 -17.92
CA PRO A 158 8.70 -18.35 -16.98
C PRO A 158 8.41 -17.74 -15.61
N LEU A 159 7.26 -18.07 -15.05
CA LEU A 159 6.79 -17.52 -13.78
C LEU A 159 6.55 -18.67 -12.81
N ASP A 160 7.55 -18.95 -11.97
CA ASP A 160 7.52 -20.12 -11.10
C ASP A 160 6.49 -19.97 -9.99
N VAL A 161 5.61 -20.96 -9.85
CA VAL A 161 4.64 -21.04 -8.77
C VAL A 161 5.35 -21.49 -7.50
N VAL A 162 5.33 -20.61 -6.50
CA VAL A 162 5.97 -20.84 -5.20
C VAL A 162 4.98 -21.51 -4.24
N ALA A 163 3.72 -21.06 -4.23
CA ALA A 163 2.69 -21.63 -3.38
C ALA A 163 1.29 -21.43 -3.96
N ILE A 164 0.37 -22.31 -3.55
CA ILE A 164 -1.07 -22.08 -3.62
C ILE A 164 -1.59 -22.22 -2.19
N THR A 165 -1.94 -21.11 -1.54
CA THR A 165 -2.32 -21.10 -0.13
C THR A 165 -3.78 -21.49 0.07
N ALA A 166 -4.14 -21.88 1.29
CA ALA A 166 -5.52 -22.20 1.64
C ALA A 166 -6.41 -20.95 1.67
N LEU A 167 -5.88 -19.82 2.15
CA LEU A 167 -6.58 -18.54 2.27
C LEU A 167 -5.85 -17.46 1.46
N PRO A 168 -6.56 -16.48 0.88
CA PRO A 168 -5.95 -15.36 0.17
C PRO A 168 -5.05 -14.51 1.07
N ASP A 169 -3.89 -14.09 0.54
CA ASP A 169 -2.89 -13.28 1.25
C ASP A 169 -2.29 -12.20 0.32
N LEU A 170 -3.16 -11.30 -0.14
CA LEU A 170 -2.78 -10.07 -0.87
C LEU A 170 -2.54 -8.89 0.06
N ALA A 171 -3.15 -8.92 1.26
CA ALA A 171 -3.05 -7.83 2.20
C ALA A 171 -1.61 -7.70 2.71
N PRO A 172 -1.13 -6.48 2.97
CA PRO A 172 0.20 -6.30 3.51
C PRO A 172 0.29 -6.88 4.92
N GLN A 173 1.29 -7.74 5.13
CA GLN A 173 1.62 -8.31 6.42
C GLN A 173 2.09 -7.20 7.36
N MET A 174 1.55 -7.15 8.57
CA MET A 174 1.96 -6.18 9.57
C MET A 174 3.37 -6.51 10.08
N PRO A 175 4.32 -5.56 10.08
CA PRO A 175 5.62 -5.76 10.71
C PRO A 175 5.50 -6.05 12.21
N ASP A 176 6.53 -6.67 12.79
CA ASP A 176 6.69 -6.66 14.25
C ASP A 176 6.69 -5.21 14.74
N TRP A 177 6.04 -4.94 15.87
CA TRP A 177 5.86 -3.59 16.39
C TRP A 177 7.20 -2.87 16.63
N ARG A 178 8.29 -3.60 16.90
CA ARG A 178 9.64 -3.04 17.10
C ARG A 178 10.25 -2.50 15.81
N ALA A 179 9.79 -2.98 14.66
CA ALA A 179 10.21 -2.52 13.34
C ALA A 179 9.16 -1.62 12.68
N LEU A 180 8.02 -1.39 13.32
CA LEU A 180 6.92 -0.62 12.76
C LEU A 180 7.21 0.88 12.85
N VAL A 181 7.31 1.50 11.68
CA VAL A 181 7.39 2.95 11.51
C VAL A 181 6.31 3.36 10.51
N VAL A 182 5.45 4.30 10.90
CA VAL A 182 4.30 4.75 10.09
C VAL A 182 4.39 6.26 9.95
N ASP A 183 4.51 6.78 8.73
CA ASP A 183 4.39 8.23 8.50
C ASP A 183 2.92 8.70 8.50
N ALA A 184 2.71 10.00 8.65
CA ALA A 184 1.38 10.59 8.74
C ALA A 184 0.48 10.29 7.53
N GLU A 185 1.06 10.13 6.34
CA GLU A 185 0.28 9.88 5.14
C GLU A 185 -0.11 8.40 5.02
N THR A 186 0.79 7.49 5.37
CA THR A 186 0.54 6.05 5.52
C THR A 186 -0.51 5.81 6.62
N LEU A 187 -0.46 6.57 7.72
CA LEU A 187 -1.44 6.52 8.80
C LEU A 187 -2.88 6.79 8.31
N ARG A 188 -3.05 7.71 7.35
CA ARG A 188 -4.36 8.03 6.75
C ARG A 188 -4.89 6.92 5.83
N ALA A 189 -4.00 6.18 5.18
CA ALA A 189 -4.33 5.10 4.25
C ALA A 189 -3.98 3.70 4.80
N LEU A 190 -4.00 3.52 6.12
CA LEU A 190 -3.59 2.27 6.75
C LEU A 190 -4.41 1.07 6.23
N PRO A 191 -3.75 -0.08 6.00
CA PRO A 191 -4.45 -1.34 5.81
C PRO A 191 -5.40 -1.62 6.97
N ARG A 192 -6.60 -2.14 6.68
CA ARG A 192 -7.62 -2.39 7.70
C ARG A 192 -7.12 -3.28 8.84
N THR A 193 -6.34 -4.32 8.51
CA THR A 193 -5.74 -5.23 9.49
C THR A 193 -4.75 -4.52 10.42
N TRP A 194 -3.97 -3.56 9.91
CA TRP A 194 -3.03 -2.77 10.71
C TRP A 194 -3.79 -1.81 11.62
N ALA A 195 -4.84 -1.16 11.08
CA ALA A 195 -5.69 -0.28 11.86
C ALA A 195 -6.38 -1.04 13.00
N ASP A 196 -6.94 -2.21 12.72
CA ASP A 196 -7.56 -3.07 13.73
C ASP A 196 -6.54 -3.46 14.81
N THR A 197 -5.33 -3.90 14.46
CA THR A 197 -4.30 -4.23 15.45
C THR A 197 -3.88 -3.01 16.29
N LEU A 198 -3.58 -1.86 15.66
CA LEU A 198 -3.17 -0.63 16.34
C LEU A 198 -4.27 -0.08 17.26
N ARG A 199 -5.54 -0.31 16.95
CA ARG A 199 -6.67 0.07 17.83
C ARG A 199 -6.66 -0.71 19.14
N HIS A 200 -6.18 -1.95 19.13
CA HIS A 200 -6.11 -2.79 20.34
C HIS A 200 -4.81 -2.60 21.14
N TRP A 201 -3.74 -2.16 20.50
CA TRP A 201 -2.46 -1.99 21.18
C TRP A 201 -2.43 -0.75 22.06
N ARG A 202 -2.22 -0.99 23.35
CA ARG A 202 -1.92 0.01 24.38
C ARG A 202 -0.41 0.18 24.48
N GLY A 203 0.08 1.41 24.64
CA GLY A 203 1.53 1.62 24.51
C GLY A 203 2.03 3.02 24.82
N ILE A 204 3.35 3.10 25.00
CA ILE A 204 4.12 4.34 24.85
C ILE A 204 4.64 4.40 23.41
N TYR A 205 4.42 5.53 22.75
CA TYR A 205 4.83 5.78 21.38
C TYR A 205 5.73 7.00 21.28
N LEU A 206 6.46 7.07 20.17
CA LEU A 206 7.31 8.19 19.80
C LEU A 206 6.81 8.78 18.48
N ILE A 207 6.63 10.09 18.45
CA ILE A 207 6.50 10.87 17.22
C ILE A 207 7.85 11.55 16.97
N THR A 208 8.35 11.42 15.75
CA THR A 208 9.53 12.16 15.27
C THR A 208 9.09 13.07 14.13
N ASP A 209 9.44 14.36 14.22
CA ASP A 209 9.28 15.29 13.12
C ASP A 209 10.46 15.12 12.16
N SER A 210 10.17 14.74 10.91
CA SER A 210 11.19 14.53 9.88
C SER A 210 11.91 15.81 9.45
N LEU A 211 11.37 16.99 9.77
CA LEU A 211 11.99 18.26 9.41
C LEU A 211 13.29 18.53 10.18
N ASP A 212 13.29 18.29 11.49
CA ASP A 212 14.40 18.63 12.39
C ASP A 212 14.78 17.51 13.37
N GLY A 213 14.10 16.36 13.30
CA GLY A 213 14.31 15.22 14.18
C GLY A 213 13.81 15.44 15.61
N ALA A 214 13.02 16.48 15.86
CA ALA A 214 12.43 16.73 17.17
C ALA A 214 11.46 15.59 17.55
N ARG A 215 11.44 15.26 18.84
CA ARG A 215 10.82 14.05 19.36
C ARG A 215 9.73 14.36 20.38
N TYR A 216 8.61 13.69 20.27
CA TYR A 216 7.51 13.71 21.25
C TYR A 216 7.23 12.28 21.73
N VAL A 217 7.27 12.08 23.04
CA VAL A 217 6.80 10.85 23.69
C VAL A 217 5.34 11.05 24.09
N GLY A 218 4.50 10.05 23.81
CA GLY A 218 3.12 10.03 24.28
C GLY A 218 2.68 8.64 24.70
N ALA A 219 1.65 8.59 25.54
CA ALA A 219 0.97 7.37 25.92
C ALA A 219 -0.40 7.20 25.23
N ALA A 220 -0.80 5.94 25.05
CA ALA A 220 -2.10 5.55 24.55
C ALA A 220 -2.75 4.54 25.50
N TYR A 221 -3.88 4.93 26.08
CA TYR A 221 -4.68 4.13 27.03
C TYR A 221 -6.19 4.47 26.95
N GLY A 222 -6.63 5.08 25.84
CA GLY A 222 -8.04 5.43 25.58
C GLY A 222 -8.75 4.37 24.73
N ALA A 223 -10.01 4.64 24.35
CA ALA A 223 -10.87 3.67 23.67
C ALA A 223 -10.30 3.10 22.35
N GLU A 224 -9.57 3.91 21.57
CA GLU A 224 -8.93 3.47 20.31
C GLU A 224 -7.40 3.34 20.42
N ASN A 225 -6.85 3.36 21.64
CA ASN A 225 -5.44 3.25 21.97
C ASN A 225 -4.48 3.95 20.98
N LEU A 226 -3.47 3.24 20.45
CA LEU A 226 -2.44 3.81 19.59
C LEU A 226 -3.04 4.42 18.34
N LEU A 227 -3.95 3.71 17.66
CA LEU A 227 -4.60 4.23 16.45
C LEU A 227 -5.31 5.57 16.71
N GLY A 228 -6.10 5.64 17.78
CA GLY A 228 -6.84 6.85 18.13
C GLY A 228 -5.91 8.02 18.43
N ARG A 229 -4.85 7.80 19.21
CA ARG A 229 -3.86 8.83 19.53
C ARG A 229 -3.11 9.30 18.30
N TRP A 230 -2.62 8.38 17.47
CA TRP A 230 -1.86 8.73 16.27
C TRP A 230 -2.74 9.50 15.28
N ARG A 231 -3.99 9.05 15.05
CA ARG A 231 -4.95 9.78 14.19
C ARG A 231 -5.24 11.18 14.71
N ALA A 232 -5.40 11.35 16.02
CA ALA A 232 -5.63 12.68 16.61
C ALA A 232 -4.48 13.66 16.31
N HIS A 233 -3.23 13.19 16.24
CA HIS A 233 -2.08 14.05 15.90
C HIS A 233 -2.03 14.48 14.44
N VAL A 234 -2.78 13.83 13.53
CA VAL A 234 -2.81 14.12 12.09
C VAL A 234 -4.18 14.55 11.58
N ALA A 235 -5.16 14.72 12.49
CA ALA A 235 -6.56 14.99 12.16
C ALA A 235 -6.84 16.43 11.72
N GLY A 236 -5.98 17.37 12.11
CA GLY A 236 -6.05 18.77 11.67
C GLY A 236 -4.70 19.25 11.16
N ASP A 237 -4.63 20.54 10.79
CA ASP A 237 -3.40 21.16 10.29
C ASP A 237 -2.35 21.42 11.37
N LEU A 238 -2.74 21.28 12.65
CA LEU A 238 -1.92 21.51 13.83
C LEU A 238 -2.05 20.31 14.80
N GLY A 239 -0.95 19.89 15.42
CA GLY A 239 -0.96 18.84 16.44
C GLY A 239 -1.72 19.21 17.73
N VAL A 240 -2.08 18.21 18.53
CA VAL A 240 -3.02 18.35 19.68
C VAL A 240 -2.37 18.80 21.01
N THR A 241 -1.04 18.89 21.09
CA THR A 241 -0.33 19.44 22.25
C THR A 241 0.34 20.76 21.91
N ARG A 242 0.64 21.60 22.91
CA ARG A 242 1.15 22.97 22.72
C ARG A 242 2.33 23.09 21.74
N GLU A 243 3.27 22.16 21.78
CA GLU A 243 4.44 22.20 20.89
C GLU A 243 4.20 21.48 19.56
N LEU A 244 3.38 20.42 19.53
CA LEU A 244 2.96 19.77 18.28
C LEU A 244 2.00 20.65 17.45
N SER A 245 1.25 21.54 18.09
CA SER A 245 0.32 22.48 17.43
C SER A 245 1.03 23.57 16.62
N ARG A 246 2.38 23.56 16.61
CA ARG A 246 3.22 24.48 15.84
C ARG A 246 3.94 23.78 14.69
N ARG A 247 3.68 22.48 14.49
CA ARG A 247 4.34 21.64 13.50
C ARG A 247 3.33 21.20 12.45
N ASP A 248 3.84 20.94 11.25
CA ASP A 248 3.07 20.35 10.17
C ASP A 248 3.01 18.83 10.37
N PRO A 249 1.82 18.24 10.60
CA PRO A 249 1.69 16.81 10.85
C PRO A 249 2.16 15.94 9.69
N ARG A 250 2.27 16.46 8.46
CA ARG A 250 2.82 15.71 7.32
C ARG A 250 4.26 15.27 7.55
N GLY A 251 5.00 16.00 8.38
CA GLY A 251 6.37 15.64 8.76
C GLY A 251 6.45 14.53 9.80
N PHE A 252 5.34 14.09 10.40
CA PHE A 252 5.36 13.16 11.52
C PHE A 252 5.58 11.71 11.10
N SER A 253 6.44 11.04 11.87
CA SER A 253 6.64 9.60 11.83
C SER A 253 6.37 9.01 13.21
N PHE A 254 5.57 7.94 13.25
CA PHE A 254 5.10 7.26 14.44
C PHE A 254 5.82 5.92 14.61
N SER A 255 6.27 5.66 15.84
CA SER A 255 6.88 4.39 16.24
C SER A 255 6.48 4.03 17.67
N ILE A 256 6.66 2.77 18.05
CA ILE A 256 6.26 2.25 19.37
C ILE A 256 7.53 2.06 20.21
N LEU A 257 7.54 2.65 21.40
CA LEU A 257 8.63 2.46 22.37
C LEU A 257 8.38 1.22 23.23
N GLU A 258 7.13 1.06 23.68
CA GLU A 258 6.75 -0.01 24.59
C GLU A 258 5.27 -0.35 24.44
N LEU A 259 4.96 -1.65 24.27
CA LEU A 259 3.58 -2.15 24.36
C LEU A 259 3.28 -2.57 25.79
N LEU A 260 2.09 -2.20 26.26
CA LEU A 260 1.62 -2.50 27.62
C LEU A 260 0.46 -3.49 27.61
N SER A 261 0.25 -4.13 28.76
CA SER A 261 -0.93 -4.95 29.00
C SER A 261 -2.22 -4.16 28.74
N PRO A 262 -3.24 -4.74 28.08
CA PRO A 262 -4.53 -4.09 27.90
C PRO A 262 -5.16 -3.62 29.23
N VAL A 263 -4.89 -4.35 30.32
CA VAL A 263 -5.42 -4.07 31.67
C VAL A 263 -4.43 -3.30 32.56
N ALA A 264 -3.35 -2.73 32.01
CA ALA A 264 -2.43 -1.92 32.80
C ALA A 264 -3.15 -0.75 33.50
N GLU A 265 -2.74 -0.40 34.71
CA GLU A 265 -3.36 0.72 35.41
C GLU A 265 -2.93 2.05 34.76
N ILE A 266 -3.82 3.04 34.70
CA ILE A 266 -3.50 4.34 34.07
C ILE A 266 -2.27 4.97 34.71
N ALA A 267 -2.14 4.87 36.03
CA ALA A 267 -0.99 5.39 36.78
C ALA A 267 0.34 4.77 36.33
N GLU A 268 0.36 3.46 36.05
CA GLU A 268 1.53 2.76 35.54
C GLU A 268 1.93 3.28 34.15
N VAL A 269 0.95 3.43 33.26
CA VAL A 269 1.20 3.95 31.90
C VAL A 269 1.75 5.36 31.94
N THR A 270 1.17 6.22 32.78
CA THR A 270 1.66 7.58 33.00
C THR A 270 3.10 7.56 33.53
N GLN A 271 3.41 6.72 34.52
CA GLN A 271 4.77 6.63 35.05
C GLN A 271 5.79 6.18 33.98
N LEU A 272 5.43 5.21 33.13
CA LEU A 272 6.28 4.76 32.04
C LEU A 272 6.49 5.85 30.99
N GLU A 273 5.44 6.60 30.62
CA GLU A 273 5.55 7.76 29.73
C GLU A 273 6.57 8.79 30.25
N GLN A 274 6.54 9.08 31.56
CA GLN A 274 7.47 9.99 32.23
C GLN A 274 8.91 9.50 32.12
N THR A 275 9.13 8.21 32.38
CA THR A 275 10.47 7.59 32.27
C THR A 275 11.01 7.70 30.83
N TRP A 276 10.16 7.48 29.83
CA TRP A 276 10.56 7.59 28.42
C TRP A 276 10.87 9.03 28.02
N MET A 277 10.07 10.01 28.48
CA MET A 277 10.37 11.43 28.29
C MET A 277 11.73 11.83 28.85
N ASP A 278 12.08 11.33 30.05
CA ASP A 278 13.35 11.64 30.70
C ASP A 278 14.54 10.96 30.00
N ARG A 279 14.40 9.67 29.65
CA ARG A 279 15.44 8.89 28.96
C ARG A 279 15.76 9.42 27.56
N LEU A 280 14.75 9.90 26.85
CA LEU A 280 14.91 10.46 25.51
C LEU A 280 15.08 11.99 25.53
N HIS A 281 15.09 12.59 26.71
CA HIS A 281 15.21 14.03 26.95
C HIS A 281 14.24 14.89 26.13
N THR A 282 13.02 14.41 25.90
CA THR A 282 12.06 15.10 25.02
C THR A 282 11.45 16.35 25.61
N ARG A 283 11.62 16.60 26.92
CA ARG A 283 11.29 17.88 27.57
C ARG A 283 12.28 19.00 27.27
N ARG A 284 13.56 18.64 27.25
CA ARG A 284 14.65 19.61 27.10
C ARG A 284 15.03 19.82 25.64
N TYR A 285 14.96 18.76 24.84
CA TYR A 285 15.44 18.73 23.45
C TYR A 285 14.39 18.18 22.48
N GLY A 286 13.11 18.16 22.89
CA GLY A 286 12.02 17.63 22.08
C GLY A 286 10.77 18.49 22.17
N LEU A 287 9.63 17.84 22.00
CA LEU A 287 8.32 18.46 21.83
C LEU A 287 7.39 18.16 23.02
N ASN A 288 7.91 17.56 24.09
CA ASN A 288 7.19 17.50 25.37
C ASN A 288 7.49 18.79 26.15
N ALA A 289 6.47 19.37 26.78
CA ALA A 289 6.60 20.55 27.64
C ALA A 289 6.46 20.16 29.12
#